data_AF-A0A0R3MU73-F1
#
_entry.id   AF-A0A0R3MU73-F1
#
_cell.length_a   1.000
_cell.length_b   1.000
_cell.length_c   1.000
_cell.angle_alpha   90.00
_cell.angle_beta   90.00
_cell.angle_gamma   90.00
#
_symmetry.space_group_name_H-M   'P 1'
#
loop_
_entity.id
_entity.type
_entity.pdbx_description
1 polymer ?
#
loop_
_entity_poly.entity_id
_entity_poly.type
_entity_poly.pdbx_seq_one_letter_code
_entity_poly.pdbx_strand_id
1 'polypeptide(L)'
;MVEADLDVVIRQIAKAQNKSLMAAVKKRRDQIMARAAKAKDKETRNQFRLIAKSTMELGTAAAKRLQNSAQNTADSYARAIRNAAEEAAAAKAAKKPSKKASKKDS
;
A
#
# COMPACT_ATOMS: atom_id res chain seq x y z
N MET A 1 24.45 -3.04 -4.76
CA MET A 1 23.11 -2.92 -4.15
C MET A 1 22.26 -2.19 -5.17
N VAL A 2 21.23 -2.84 -5.72
CA VAL A 2 20.19 -2.10 -6.44
C VAL A 2 19.43 -1.35 -5.35
N GLU A 3 19.53 -0.03 -5.36
CA GLU A 3 18.71 0.83 -4.51
C GLU A 3 17.25 0.41 -4.70
N ALA A 4 16.51 0.19 -3.60
CA ALA A 4 15.14 -0.25 -3.74
C ALA A 4 14.36 0.85 -4.48
N ASP A 5 13.80 0.53 -5.65
CA ASP A 5 12.91 1.44 -6.36
C ASP A 5 11.83 1.94 -5.37
N LEU A 6 11.50 3.22 -5.42
CA LEU A 6 10.68 3.84 -4.37
C LEU A 6 9.28 3.19 -4.25
N ASP A 7 8.79 2.48 -5.28
CA ASP A 7 7.56 1.67 -5.19
C ASP A 7 7.72 0.48 -4.22
N VAL A 8 8.90 -0.15 -4.16
CA VAL A 8 9.23 -1.19 -3.18
C VAL A 8 9.23 -0.60 -1.77
N VAL A 9 9.79 0.59 -1.59
CA VAL A 9 9.78 1.31 -0.31
C VAL A 9 8.34 1.59 0.14
N ILE A 10 7.47 2.06 -0.77
CA ILE A 10 6.04 2.29 -0.47
C ILE A 10 5.36 0.99 0.01
N ARG A 11 5.60 -0.15 -0.66
CA ARG A 11 5.04 -1.45 -0.24
C ARG A 11 5.57 -1.91 1.12
N GLN A 12 6.85 -1.67 1.42
CA GLN A 12 7.45 -2.02 2.70
C GLN A 12 6.87 -1.20 3.86
N ILE A 13 6.72 0.12 3.68
CA ILE A 13 6.08 1.01 4.66
C ILE A 13 4.67 0.52 4.97
N ALA A 14 3.87 0.23 3.94
CA ALA A 14 2.51 -0.25 4.11
C ALA A 14 2.44 -1.58 4.87
N LYS A 15 3.37 -2.50 4.59
CA LYS A 15 3.48 -3.78 5.32
C LYS A 15 3.79 -3.55 6.80
N ALA A 16 4.71 -2.64 7.12
CA ALA A 16 5.04 -2.29 8.50
C ALA A 16 3.86 -1.63 9.23
N GLN A 17 3.19 -0.67 8.57
CA GLN A 17 2.00 -0.01 9.11
C GLN A 17 0.86 -1.00 9.36
N ASN A 18 0.59 -1.92 8.43
CA ASN A 18 -0.42 -2.96 8.60
C ASN A 18 -0.12 -3.89 9.76
N LYS A 19 1.15 -4.28 9.95
CA LYS A 19 1.56 -5.09 11.11
C LYS A 19 1.29 -4.36 12.43
N SER A 20 1.68 -3.08 12.49
CA SER A 20 1.44 -2.23 13.68
C SER A 20 -0.05 -2.07 13.98
N LEU A 21 -0.84 -1.73 12.95
CA LEU A 21 -2.28 -1.58 13.06
C LEU A 21 -2.95 -2.87 13.56
N MET A 22 -2.62 -4.02 12.96
CA MET A 22 -3.20 -5.30 13.37
C MET A 22 -2.79 -5.70 14.79
N ALA A 23 -1.58 -5.37 15.24
CA ALA A 23 -1.18 -5.59 16.63
C ALA A 23 -2.01 -4.74 17.60
N ALA A 24 -2.25 -3.46 17.27
CA ALA A 24 -3.09 -2.57 18.07
C ALA A 24 -4.55 -3.03 18.11
N VAL A 25 -5.10 -3.48 16.96
CA VAL A 25 -6.47 -4.04 16.86
C VAL A 25 -6.61 -5.27 17.75
N LYS A 26 -5.67 -6.21 17.67
CA LYS A 26 -5.67 -7.42 18.52
C LYS A 26 -5.62 -7.07 20.00
N LYS A 27 -4.70 -6.18 20.40
CA LYS A 27 -4.59 -5.69 21.78
C LYS A 27 -5.92 -5.10 22.27
N ARG A 28 -6.58 -4.29 21.46
CA ARG A 28 -7.88 -3.69 21.82
C ARG A 28 -8.98 -4.74 21.94
N ARG A 29 -9.04 -5.70 21.01
CA ARG A 29 -9.97 -6.83 21.08
C ARG A 29 -9.77 -7.63 22.38
N ASP A 30 -8.53 -7.93 22.75
CA ASP A 30 -8.23 -8.71 23.95
C ASP A 30 -8.61 -7.95 25.23
N GLN A 31 -8.38 -6.63 25.27
CA GLN A 31 -8.84 -5.79 26.38
C GLN A 31 -10.37 -5.82 26.52
N ILE A 32 -11.12 -5.78 25.41
CA ILE A 32 -12.59 -5.86 25.44
C ILE A 32 -13.04 -7.26 25.88
N MET A 33 -12.39 -8.32 25.40
CA MET A 33 -12.69 -9.69 25.84
C MET A 33 -12.39 -9.91 27.33
N ALA A 34 -11.35 -9.29 27.88
CA ALA A 34 -11.08 -9.32 29.32
C ALA A 34 -12.18 -8.61 30.13
N ARG A 35 -12.78 -7.53 29.59
CA ARG A 35 -13.97 -6.90 30.21
C ARG A 35 -15.18 -7.84 30.14
N ALA A 36 -15.38 -8.53 29.01
CA ALA A 36 -16.44 -9.53 28.88
C ALA A 36 -16.30 -10.66 29.91
N ALA A 37 -15.08 -11.14 30.17
CA ALA A 37 -14.82 -12.19 31.16
C ALA A 37 -15.16 -11.76 32.60
N LYS A 38 -15.05 -10.47 32.90
CA LYS A 38 -15.37 -9.90 34.22
C LYS A 38 -16.84 -9.48 34.36
N ALA A 39 -17.63 -9.50 33.28
CA ALA A 39 -19.02 -9.10 33.30
C ALA A 39 -19.89 -10.12 34.05
N LYS A 40 -20.63 -9.63 35.04
CA LYS A 40 -21.51 -10.44 35.89
C LYS A 40 -22.81 -10.82 35.17
N ASP A 41 -23.38 -9.88 34.43
CA ASP A 41 -24.59 -10.11 33.65
C ASP A 41 -24.27 -10.68 32.25
N LYS A 42 -25.26 -11.38 31.67
CA LYS A 42 -25.13 -12.03 30.37
C LYS A 42 -25.20 -11.03 29.21
N GLU A 43 -25.94 -9.94 29.37
CA GLU A 43 -26.18 -8.97 28.31
C GLU A 43 -24.91 -8.15 28.01
N THR A 44 -24.34 -7.50 29.02
CA THR A 44 -23.05 -6.80 28.99
C THR A 44 -21.92 -7.71 28.49
N ARG A 45 -21.91 -8.98 28.91
CA ARG A 45 -20.95 -9.97 28.39
C ARG A 45 -21.09 -10.16 26.88
N ASN A 46 -22.32 -10.29 26.39
CA ASN A 46 -22.61 -10.43 24.97
C ASN A 46 -22.30 -9.15 24.18
N GLN A 47 -22.64 -7.97 24.73
CA GLN A 47 -22.30 -6.68 24.15
C GLN A 47 -20.78 -6.53 24.00
N PHE A 48 -19.99 -6.82 25.04
CA PHE A 48 -18.52 -6.76 24.94
C PHE A 48 -17.98 -7.77 23.91
N ARG A 49 -18.52 -8.98 23.83
CA ARG A 49 -18.13 -9.96 22.80
C ARG A 49 -18.43 -9.45 21.39
N LEU A 50 -19.59 -8.81 21.20
CA LEU A 50 -19.96 -8.19 19.93
C LEU A 50 -18.99 -7.07 19.57
N ILE A 51 -18.70 -6.15 20.49
CA ILE A 51 -17.76 -5.05 20.27
C ILE A 51 -16.35 -5.59 19.96
N ALA A 52 -15.91 -6.64 20.65
CA ALA A 52 -14.63 -7.29 20.38
C ALA A 52 -14.57 -7.89 18.96
N LYS A 53 -15.65 -8.53 18.50
CA LYS A 53 -15.78 -9.05 17.13
C LYS A 53 -15.74 -7.92 16.10
N SER A 54 -16.57 -6.90 16.27
CA SER A 54 -16.61 -5.74 15.38
C SER A 54 -15.27 -5.00 15.32
N THR A 55 -14.53 -4.92 16.44
CA THR A 55 -13.19 -4.32 16.47
C THR A 55 -12.22 -5.06 15.53
N MET A 56 -12.24 -6.40 15.53
CA MET A 56 -11.40 -7.19 14.62
C MET A 56 -11.83 -7.05 13.17
N GLU A 57 -13.13 -7.06 12.89
CA GLU A 57 -13.66 -6.93 11.52
C GLU A 57 -13.34 -5.56 10.92
N LEU A 58 -13.64 -4.49 11.64
CA LEU A 58 -13.37 -3.12 11.21
C LEU A 58 -11.86 -2.86 11.10
N GLY A 59 -11.07 -3.36 12.06
CA GLY A 59 -9.61 -3.24 12.03
C GLY A 59 -8.99 -3.97 10.83
N THR A 60 -9.47 -5.18 10.53
CA THR A 60 -9.03 -5.94 9.34
C THR A 60 -9.42 -5.23 8.05
N ALA A 61 -10.64 -4.68 7.98
CA ALA A 61 -11.08 -3.90 6.82
C ALA A 61 -10.23 -2.63 6.64
N ALA A 62 -9.88 -1.93 7.71
CA ALA A 62 -8.99 -0.77 7.67
C ALA A 62 -7.59 -1.15 7.18
N ALA A 63 -7.01 -2.24 7.67
CA ALA A 63 -5.71 -2.74 7.20
C ALA A 63 -5.72 -3.09 5.70
N LYS A 64 -6.79 -3.75 5.22
CA LYS A 64 -6.95 -4.04 3.78
C LYS A 64 -7.02 -2.77 2.95
N ARG A 65 -7.77 -1.76 3.39
CA ARG A 65 -7.87 -0.46 2.68
C ARG A 65 -6.52 0.24 2.61
N LEU A 66 -5.76 0.24 3.71
CA LEU A 66 -4.41 0.81 3.76
C LEU A 66 -3.46 0.08 2.80
N GLN A 67 -3.52 -1.26 2.78
CA GLN A 67 -2.73 -2.07 1.85
C GLN A 67 -3.05 -1.74 0.39
N ASN A 68 -4.33 -1.70 0.03
CA ASN A 68 -4.76 -1.44 -1.34
C ASN A 68 -4.36 -0.03 -1.78
N SER A 69 -4.51 0.97 -0.90
CA SER A 69 -4.06 2.33 -1.17
C SER A 69 -2.57 2.38 -1.50
N ALA A 70 -1.75 1.74 -0.67
CA ALA A 70 -0.31 1.70 -0.89
C ALA A 70 0.09 0.94 -2.17
N GLN A 71 -0.61 -0.13 -2.53
CA GLN A 71 -0.39 -0.83 -3.80
C GLN A 71 -0.69 0.09 -4.98
N ASN A 72 -1.83 0.79 -4.96
CA ASN A 72 -2.19 1.75 -6.00
C ASN A 72 -1.17 2.88 -6.11
N THR A 73 -0.69 3.41 -4.97
CA THR A 73 0.38 4.43 -4.94
C THR A 73 1.67 3.90 -5.55
N ALA A 74 2.12 2.70 -5.17
CA ALA A 74 3.32 2.07 -5.70
C ALA A 74 3.22 1.83 -7.21
N ASP A 75 2.10 1.29 -7.69
CA ASP A 75 1.87 1.04 -9.10
C ASP A 75 1.82 2.35 -9.92
N SER A 76 1.20 3.39 -9.37
CA SER A 76 1.11 4.70 -10.01
C SER A 76 2.49 5.35 -10.13
N TYR A 77 3.31 5.25 -9.08
CA TYR A 77 4.68 5.74 -9.08
C TYR A 77 5.54 4.99 -10.12
N ALA A 78 5.49 3.65 -10.12
CA ALA A 78 6.25 2.83 -11.07
C ALA A 78 5.83 3.09 -12.53
N ARG A 79 4.56 3.45 -12.79
CA ARG A 79 4.12 3.88 -14.12
C ARG A 79 4.66 5.25 -14.48
N ALA A 80 4.59 6.23 -13.57
CA ALA A 80 5.10 7.58 -13.81
C ALA A 80 6.60 7.58 -14.16
N ILE A 81 7.40 6.77 -13.47
CA ILE A 81 8.84 6.64 -13.75
C ILE A 81 9.10 6.00 -15.11
N ARG A 82 8.33 4.98 -15.50
CA ARG A 82 8.42 4.39 -16.85
C ARG A 82 8.07 5.40 -17.94
N ASN A 83 6.97 6.14 -17.78
CA ASN A 83 6.58 7.17 -18.74
C ASN A 83 7.67 8.25 -18.87
N ALA A 84 8.23 8.73 -17.76
CA ALA A 84 9.31 9.71 -17.78
C ALA A 84 10.58 9.18 -18.48
N ALA A 85 10.91 7.89 -18.28
CA ALA A 85 12.03 7.25 -18.97
C ALA A 85 11.78 7.10 -20.48
N GLU A 86 10.54 6.73 -20.87
CA GLU A 86 10.12 6.65 -22.27
C GLU A 86 10.15 8.03 -22.96
N GLU A 87 9.64 9.08 -22.31
CA GLU A 87 9.70 10.46 -22.80
C GLU A 87 11.15 10.92 -22.98
N ALA A 88 12.03 10.64 -22.03
CA ALA A 88 13.45 10.96 -22.13
C ALA A 88 14.13 10.20 -23.28
N ALA A 89 13.76 8.94 -23.52
CA ALA A 89 14.25 8.14 -24.64
C ALA A 89 13.76 8.68 -25.99
N ALA A 90 12.48 9.04 -26.09
CA ALA A 90 11.88 9.64 -27.28
C ALA A 90 12.53 10.99 -27.62
N ALA A 91 12.77 11.85 -26.62
CA ALA A 91 13.46 13.12 -26.80
C ALA A 91 14.91 12.95 -27.30
N LYS A 92 15.61 11.90 -26.84
CA LYS A 92 16.96 11.55 -27.34
C LYS A 92 16.91 11.02 -28.77
N ALA A 93 15.90 10.26 -29.15
CA ALA A 93 15.72 9.75 -30.50
C ALA A 93 15.41 10.87 -31.51
N ALA A 94 14.56 11.83 -31.14
CA ALA A 94 14.19 12.97 -31.98
C ALA A 94 15.37 13.95 -32.23
N LYS A 95 16.36 13.99 -31.33
CA LYS A 95 17.55 14.85 -31.46
C LYS A 95 18.69 14.23 -32.27
N LYS A 96 18.59 12.97 -32.72
CA LYS A 96 19.59 12.41 -33.67
C LYS A 96 19.32 13.00 -35.06
N PRO A 97 20.25 13.77 -35.65
CA PRO A 97 20.05 14.31 -36.99
C PRO A 97 19.96 13.16 -37.99
N SER A 98 18.96 13.25 -38.87
CA SER A 98 18.75 12.45 -40.06
C SER A 98 19.97 12.53 -40.99
N LYS A 99 21.04 11.81 -40.68
CA LYS A 99 22.28 11.73 -41.47
C LYS A 99 22.14 10.89 -42.75
N LYS A 100 20.97 10.91 -43.40
CA LYS A 100 20.71 10.28 -44.70
C LYS A 100 19.79 11.15 -45.57
N ALA A 101 20.29 12.29 -45.99
CA ALA A 101 19.81 12.98 -47.19
C ALA A 101 20.97 13.79 -47.80
N SER A 102 22.11 13.14 -47.97
CA SER A 102 23.24 13.68 -48.73
C SER A 102 23.98 12.54 -49.43
N LYS A 103 23.33 11.90 -50.40
CA LYS A 103 24.02 11.28 -51.53
C LYS A 103 23.07 10.93 -52.67
N LYS A 104 23.59 11.13 -53.89
CA LYS A 104 23.09 10.80 -55.23
C LYS A 104 22.28 11.90 -55.92
N ASP A 105 22.94 12.71 -56.78
CA ASP A 105 23.37 12.42 -58.19
C ASP A 105 22.14 12.52 -59.11
N SER A 106 22.11 13.14 -60.28
CA SER A 106 23.06 13.85 -61.15
C SER A 106 22.22 14.56 -62.21
#